data_AF-A0A059F1I7-F1
#
_entry.id   AF-A0A059F1I7-F1
#
_cell.length_a   1.000
_cell.length_b   1.000
_cell.length_c   1.000
_cell.angle_alpha   90.00
_cell.angle_beta   90.00
_cell.angle_gamma   90.00
#
_symmetry.space_group_name_H-M   'P 1'
#
loop_
_entity.id
_entity.type
_entity.pdbx_description
1 polymer ?
#
loop_
_entity_poly.entity_id
_entity_poly.type
_entity_poly.pdbx_seq_one_letter_code
_entity_poly.pdbx_strand_id
1 'polypeptide(L)'
;IEKRNSDILINILRNNVLKDSIIYSDSWKAYNNLYKYFKDPLTGVCTNTIEGNWSSLKLTIPKKHRSKDYISLYLVKYMITRNETGPFLINLIKYLFY
;
A
#
# COMPACT_ATOMS: atom_id res chain seq x y z
N ILE A 1 -19.82 1.34 20.38
CA ILE A 1 -19.12 1.56 19.09
C ILE A 1 -19.95 2.58 18.33
N GLU A 2 -19.47 3.81 18.18
CA GLU A 2 -20.17 4.85 17.41
C GLU A 2 -20.39 4.39 15.96
N LYS A 3 -21.55 4.75 15.39
CA LYS A 3 -21.95 4.34 14.04
C LYS A 3 -20.96 4.86 13.01
N ARG A 4 -20.16 3.97 12.42
CA ARG A 4 -19.29 4.27 11.28
C ARG A 4 -20.09 4.25 9.97
N ASN A 5 -20.94 5.26 9.77
CA ASN A 5 -21.72 5.42 8.54
C ASN A 5 -20.98 6.32 7.53
N SER A 6 -21.19 6.11 6.23
CA SER A 6 -20.56 6.88 5.15
C SER A 6 -20.80 8.39 5.25
N ASP A 7 -21.98 8.79 5.74
CA ASP A 7 -22.38 10.19 5.79
C ASP A 7 -21.60 10.98 6.87
N ILE A 8 -21.42 10.36 8.04
CA ILE A 8 -20.63 10.92 9.14
C ILE A 8 -19.19 11.14 8.69
N LEU A 9 -18.66 10.18 7.94
CA LEU A 9 -17.30 10.18 7.45
C LEU A 9 -17.05 11.26 6.39
N ILE A 10 -17.99 11.42 5.44
CA ILE A 10 -17.94 12.53 4.47
C ILE A 10 -17.95 13.87 5.19
N ASN A 11 -18.75 14.01 6.25
CA ASN A 11 -18.85 15.26 7.01
C ASN A 11 -17.54 15.58 7.77
N ILE A 12 -16.93 14.57 8.41
CA ILE A 12 -15.61 14.71 9.05
C ILE A 12 -14.57 15.15 8.02
N LEU A 13 -14.54 14.52 6.85
CA LEU A 13 -13.56 14.84 5.82
C LEU A 13 -13.75 16.25 5.27
N ARG A 14 -14.98 16.69 5.02
CA ARG A 14 -15.26 18.08 4.59
C ARG A 14 -14.82 19.13 5.62
N ASN A 15 -14.91 18.83 6.90
CA ASN A 15 -14.58 19.77 7.97
C ASN A 15 -13.08 19.80 8.31
N ASN A 16 -12.34 18.73 8.04
CA ASN A 16 -10.96 18.56 8.50
C ASN A 16 -9.93 18.42 7.37
N VAL A 17 -10.37 18.16 6.14
CA VAL A 17 -9.49 18.03 4.97
C VAL A 17 -9.65 19.28 4.10
N LEU A 18 -8.51 19.86 3.71
CA LEU A 18 -8.46 20.99 2.80
C LEU A 18 -9.15 20.63 1.47
N LYS A 19 -9.97 21.56 0.97
CA LYS A 19 -10.61 21.43 -0.34
C LYS A 19 -9.54 21.16 -1.41
N ASP A 20 -9.86 20.30 -2.37
CA ASP A 20 -8.98 19.89 -3.48
C ASP A 20 -7.74 19.06 -3.08
N SER A 21 -7.68 18.57 -1.84
CA SER A 21 -6.66 17.58 -1.42
C SER A 21 -6.88 16.21 -2.07
N ILE A 22 -5.80 15.46 -2.24
CA ILE A 22 -5.85 14.06 -2.67
C ILE A 22 -5.95 13.16 -1.42
N ILE A 23 -6.99 12.33 -1.36
CA ILE A 23 -7.16 11.34 -0.29
C ILE A 23 -6.80 9.95 -0.82
N TYR A 24 -5.79 9.33 -0.22
CA TYR A 24 -5.49 7.91 -0.39
C TYR A 24 -6.18 7.11 0.71
N SER A 25 -7.04 6.16 0.33
CA SER A 25 -7.79 5.31 1.26
C SER A 25 -7.68 3.84 0.84
N ASP A 26 -7.79 2.95 1.81
CA ASP A 26 -7.91 1.49 1.69
C ASP A 26 -9.19 1.01 0.98
N SER A 27 -9.99 1.93 0.40
CA SER A 27 -11.24 1.62 -0.31
C SER A 27 -12.22 0.77 0.49
N TRP A 28 -12.23 0.90 1.82
CA TRP A 28 -13.24 0.27 2.66
C TRP A 28 -14.66 0.64 2.18
N LYS A 29 -15.61 -0.29 2.30
CA LYS A 29 -16.95 -0.17 1.69
C LYS A 29 -17.71 1.11 2.05
N ALA A 30 -17.46 1.68 3.23
CA ALA A 30 -18.04 2.96 3.65
C ALA A 30 -17.46 4.17 2.88
N TYR A 31 -16.23 4.04 2.35
CA TYR A 31 -15.54 5.02 1.51
C TYR A 31 -15.91 4.89 0.02
N ASN A 32 -16.76 3.96 -0.38
CA ASN A 32 -17.08 3.75 -1.80
C ASN A 32 -17.61 5.01 -2.50
N ASN A 33 -18.15 6.01 -1.81
CA ASN A 33 -18.60 7.27 -2.44
C ASN A 33 -17.53 8.39 -2.43
N LEU A 34 -16.35 8.17 -1.82
CA LEU A 34 -15.34 9.22 -1.67
C LEU A 34 -14.62 9.58 -2.97
N TYR A 35 -14.50 8.65 -3.91
CA TYR A 35 -13.92 8.93 -5.22
C TYR A 35 -14.64 10.05 -5.97
N LYS A 36 -15.91 10.34 -5.62
CA LYS A 36 -16.70 11.43 -6.22
C LYS A 36 -16.23 12.82 -5.78
N TYR A 37 -15.54 12.88 -4.65
CA TYR A 37 -15.09 14.14 -4.02
C TYR A 37 -13.56 14.25 -3.99
N PHE A 38 -12.86 13.12 -3.97
CA PHE A 38 -11.42 13.05 -3.84
C PHE A 38 -10.89 11.97 -4.80
N LYS A 39 -10.53 12.38 -6.01
CA LYS A 39 -9.95 11.52 -7.04
C LYS A 39 -8.56 12.06 -7.36
N ASP A 40 -7.53 11.22 -7.25
CA ASP A 40 -6.21 11.56 -7.79
C ASP A 40 -6.30 11.53 -9.32
N PRO A 41 -6.18 12.69 -10.02
CA PRO A 41 -6.32 12.75 -11.46
C PRO A 41 -5.01 12.42 -12.19
N LEU A 42 -3.89 12.29 -11.49
CA LEU A 42 -2.56 12.27 -12.08
C LEU A 42 -1.86 10.90 -11.96
N THR A 43 -1.95 10.24 -10.80
CA THR A 43 -1.08 9.08 -10.52
C THR A 43 -1.81 7.74 -10.56
N GLY A 44 -3.14 7.72 -10.40
CA GLY A 44 -3.91 6.48 -10.32
C GLY A 44 -3.49 5.56 -9.16
N VAL A 45 -2.79 6.08 -8.14
CA VAL A 45 -2.24 5.29 -7.05
C VAL A 45 -3.36 4.61 -6.27
N CYS A 46 -3.42 3.29 -6.46
CA CYS A 46 -4.35 2.39 -5.83
C CYS A 46 -3.64 1.70 -4.66
N THR A 47 -4.06 1.99 -3.43
CA THR A 47 -3.57 1.35 -2.20
C THR A 47 -3.68 -0.17 -2.24
N ASN A 48 -4.65 -0.70 -3.00
CA ASN A 48 -4.84 -2.14 -3.20
C ASN A 48 -3.58 -2.84 -3.74
N THR A 49 -2.75 -2.17 -4.55
CA THR A 49 -1.50 -2.77 -5.05
C THR A 49 -0.46 -2.89 -3.93
N ILE A 50 -0.36 -1.87 -3.06
CA ILE A 50 0.54 -1.89 -1.90
C ILE A 50 0.08 -2.97 -0.90
N GLU A 51 -1.22 -3.02 -0.61
CA GLU A 51 -1.82 -4.01 0.28
C GLU A 51 -1.69 -5.45 -0.26
N GLY A 52 -1.91 -5.63 -1.56
CA GLY A 52 -1.72 -6.91 -2.24
C GLY A 52 -0.27 -7.39 -2.17
N ASN A 53 0.69 -6.49 -2.42
CA ASN A 53 2.13 -6.78 -2.28
C ASN A 53 2.48 -7.16 -0.85
N TRP A 54 1.95 -6.42 0.15
CA TRP A 54 2.18 -6.71 1.55
C TRP A 54 1.58 -8.06 1.99
N SER A 55 0.39 -8.40 1.49
CA SER A 55 -0.26 -9.68 1.74
C SER A 55 0.60 -10.84 1.23
N SER A 56 1.03 -10.76 -0.02
CA SER A 56 1.90 -11.76 -0.65
C SER A 56 3.25 -11.88 0.07
N LEU A 57 3.90 -10.76 0.41
CA LEU A 57 5.14 -10.75 1.17
C LEU A 57 5.00 -11.47 2.52
N LYS A 58 3.95 -11.16 3.29
CA LYS A 58 3.73 -11.76 4.62
C LYS A 58 3.64 -13.29 4.57
N LEU A 59 3.11 -13.87 3.49
CA LEU A 59 3.05 -15.33 3.32
C LEU A 59 4.44 -15.96 3.22
N THR A 60 5.42 -15.23 2.69
CA THR A 60 6.80 -15.72 2.51
C THR A 60 7.70 -15.53 3.74
N ILE A 61 7.33 -14.63 4.66
CA ILE A 61 8.14 -14.27 5.83
C ILE A 61 7.68 -15.02 7.09
N PRO A 62 8.57 -15.77 7.77
CA PRO A 62 8.28 -16.36 9.08
C PRO A 62 7.82 -15.30 10.09
N LYS A 63 6.83 -15.62 10.93
CA LYS A 63 6.27 -14.65 11.90
C LYS A 63 7.34 -13.95 12.75
N LYS A 64 8.36 -14.70 13.19
CA LYS A 64 9.49 -14.19 13.98
C LYS A 64 10.37 -13.15 13.26
N HIS A 65 10.35 -13.13 11.93
CA HIS A 65 11.16 -12.22 11.10
C HIS A 65 10.33 -11.03 10.58
N ARG A 66 9.10 -10.86 11.05
CA ARG A 66 8.26 -9.68 10.76
C ARG A 66 8.56 -8.54 11.74
N SER A 67 9.82 -8.36 12.11
CA SER A 67 10.32 -7.22 12.89
C SER A 67 11.07 -6.25 11.98
N LYS A 68 11.29 -5.02 12.45
CA LYS A 68 12.02 -3.98 11.70
C LYS A 68 13.43 -4.42 11.31
N ASP A 69 14.07 -5.25 12.13
CA ASP A 69 15.46 -5.67 11.93
C ASP A 69 15.63 -6.61 10.72
N TYR A 70 14.60 -7.42 10.43
CA TYR A 70 14.68 -8.44 9.38
C TYR A 70 13.85 -8.08 8.14
N ILE A 71 12.79 -7.29 8.28
CA ILE A 71 11.81 -7.06 7.20
C ILE A 71 12.46 -6.49 5.93
N SER A 72 13.48 -5.64 6.08
CA SER A 72 14.18 -4.97 4.98
C SER A 72 14.81 -5.96 4.00
N LEU A 73 15.46 -7.01 4.50
CA LEU A 73 16.09 -8.04 3.67
C LEU A 73 15.05 -8.82 2.86
N TYR A 74 13.91 -9.13 3.48
CA TYR A 74 12.83 -9.82 2.81
C TYR A 74 12.13 -8.94 1.77
N LEU A 75 12.01 -7.64 2.02
CA LEU A 75 11.49 -6.68 1.05
C LEU A 75 12.38 -6.63 -0.20
N VAL A 76 13.69 -6.48 -0.03
CA VAL A 76 14.65 -6.48 -1.15
C VAL A 76 14.55 -7.78 -1.94
N LYS A 77 14.57 -8.92 -1.25
CA LYS A 77 14.40 -10.23 -1.89
C LYS A 77 13.11 -10.30 -2.70
N TYR A 78 11.99 -9.91 -2.09
CA TYR A 78 10.68 -9.95 -2.72
C TYR A 78 10.60 -9.07 -3.97
N MET A 79 11.09 -7.84 -3.89
CA MET A 79 11.11 -6.89 -5.01
C MET A 79 11.91 -7.44 -6.18
N ILE A 80 13.11 -7.98 -5.93
CA ILE A 80 13.94 -8.59 -6.97
C ILE A 80 13.22 -9.79 -7.59
N THR A 81 12.68 -10.70 -6.78
CA THR A 81 12.00 -11.90 -7.30
C THR A 81 10.72 -11.60 -8.07
N ARG A 82 10.09 -10.44 -7.81
CA ARG A 82 8.84 -10.05 -8.45
C ARG A 82 9.06 -9.31 -9.76
N ASN A 83 10.08 -8.47 -9.83
CA ASN A 83 10.31 -7.57 -10.95
C ASN A 83 11.31 -8.12 -11.97
N GLU A 84 12.17 -9.05 -11.57
CA GLU A 84 13.21 -9.61 -12.43
C GLU A 84 13.03 -11.11 -12.59
N THR A 85 13.31 -11.62 -13.78
CA THR A 85 13.37 -13.05 -14.05
C THR A 85 14.79 -13.58 -13.80
N GLY A 86 14.91 -14.89 -13.58
CA GLY A 86 16.22 -15.55 -13.41
C GLY A 86 16.73 -15.60 -11.96
N PRO A 87 18.01 -15.96 -11.76
CA PRO A 87 18.56 -16.27 -10.44
C PRO A 87 18.65 -15.03 -9.53
N PHE A 88 18.07 -15.15 -8.32
CA PHE A 88 18.04 -14.07 -7.33
C PHE A 88 19.41 -13.43 -7.06
N LEU A 89 20.46 -14.24 -6.88
CA LEU A 89 21.78 -13.72 -6.54
C LEU A 89 22.40 -12.87 -7.65
N ILE A 90 22.18 -13.25 -8.91
CA ILE A 90 22.66 -12.46 -10.06
C ILE A 90 21.95 -11.12 -10.10
N ASN A 91 20.63 -11.13 -9.93
CA ASN A 91 19.84 -9.90 -9.89
C ASN A 91 20.18 -9.04 -8.67
N LEU A 92 20.47 -9.64 -7.50
CA LEU A 92 20.91 -8.90 -6.32
C LEU A 92 22.26 -8.21 -6.56
N ILE A 93 23.23 -8.90 -7.16
CA ILE A 93 24.53 -8.33 -7.51
C ILE A 93 24.33 -7.17 -8.49
N LYS A 94 23.47 -7.32 -9.49
CA LYS A 94 23.10 -6.23 -10.42
C LYS A 94 22.66 -4.97 -9.65
N TYR A 95 21.75 -5.07 -8.68
CA TYR A 95 21.29 -3.89 -7.92
C TYR A 95 22.29 -3.32 -6.90
N LEU A 96 23.31 -4.09 -6.49
CA LEU A 96 24.31 -3.62 -5.51
C LEU A 96 25.49 -2.92 -6.17
N PHE A 97 25.80 -3.27 -7.43
CA PHE A 97 27.02 -2.84 -8.11
C PHE A 97 26.77 -2.06 -9.41
N TYR A 98 25.51 -1.88 -9.82
CA TYR A 98 25.06 -0.97 -10.89
C TYR A 98 23.99 -0.03 -10.35
#